data_AF-A0A972DTU5-F1
#
_entry.id   AF-A0A972DTU5-F1
#
_cell.length_a   1.000
_cell.length_b   1.000
_cell.length_c   1.000
_cell.angle_alpha   90.00
_cell.angle_beta   90.00
_cell.angle_gamma   90.00
#
_symmetry.space_group_name_H-M   'P 1'
#
loop_
_entity.id
_entity.type
_entity.pdbx_description
1 polymer ?
#
loop_
_entity_poly.entity_id
_entity_poly.type
_entity_poly.pdbx_seq_one_letter_code
_entity_poly.pdbx_strand_id
1 'polypeptide(L)'
;MGSKSFDYAIHSDFLIHWTGKDIDGLYDTEWYNSDKSKTNKAHDVTARYIRRLFDILCYGLWMTSETEDPWLLNGSSIGVPTTAKTCFTELKVSESRRHARQYGRLGIGVKRPFVFKRYGRPVVYYGFHRDTSHDIFRARCASDLSDKNLLNFFKPMNSSATLDYDFYAESEWRILHRDELLSKNLIVDPRNPANTKEHAYFTKLAPEEQDKLKYLIPLDGWFAMIIYPSLDVKNEAQQNTRNGVREQIERIKTVADHGNKVEGGNRPIELNLDACRNF
;
A
#
# COMPACT_ATOMS: atom_id res chain seq x y z
N MET A 1 -25.29 -31.43 2.61
CA MET A 1 -24.03 -30.72 2.95
C MET A 1 -24.42 -29.39 3.55
N GLY A 2 -24.12 -29.17 4.83
CA GLY A 2 -24.53 -27.96 5.55
C GLY A 2 -23.83 -26.72 5.00
N SER A 3 -24.62 -25.67 4.75
CA SER A 3 -24.15 -24.31 4.51
C SER A 3 -23.25 -23.90 5.68
N LYS A 4 -21.94 -23.84 5.46
CA LYS A 4 -21.04 -23.17 6.40
C LYS A 4 -21.33 -21.67 6.26
N SER A 5 -22.00 -21.09 7.26
CA SER A 5 -22.04 -19.64 7.43
C SER A 5 -20.59 -19.13 7.50
N PHE A 6 -20.26 -18.22 6.60
CA PHE A 6 -18.97 -17.53 6.55
C PHE A 6 -18.98 -16.25 7.41
N ASP A 7 -19.93 -16.10 8.35
CA ASP A 7 -20.15 -14.88 9.14
C ASP A 7 -19.06 -14.55 10.18
N TYR A 8 -17.92 -15.22 10.15
CA TYR A 8 -16.79 -14.90 11.03
C TYR A 8 -15.49 -14.75 10.25
N ALA A 9 -15.48 -13.81 9.30
CA ALA A 9 -14.21 -13.22 8.89
C ALA A 9 -13.69 -12.37 10.08
N ILE A 10 -12.82 -12.95 10.91
CA ILE A 10 -12.13 -12.26 12.02
C ILE A 10 -11.33 -11.05 11.53
N HIS A 11 -11.04 -11.02 10.23
CA HIS A 11 -10.24 -10.00 9.59
C HIS A 11 -10.91 -9.42 8.35
N SER A 12 -10.64 -8.14 8.06
CA SER A 12 -11.10 -7.47 6.84
C SER A 12 -10.51 -8.12 5.60
N ASP A 13 -11.36 -8.41 4.62
CA ASP A 13 -10.95 -8.95 3.32
C ASP A 13 -10.24 -7.91 2.43
N PHE A 14 -10.32 -6.62 2.80
CA PHE A 14 -9.71 -5.52 2.06
C PHE A 14 -8.38 -5.10 2.66
N LEU A 15 -7.34 -5.07 1.81
CA LEU A 15 -6.02 -4.54 2.12
C LEU A 15 -5.79 -3.28 1.27
N ILE A 16 -5.40 -2.18 1.90
CA ILE A 16 -5.29 -0.86 1.27
C ILE A 16 -3.84 -0.46 1.15
N HIS A 17 -3.41 -0.17 -0.07
CA HIS A 17 -2.18 0.56 -0.33
C HIS A 17 -2.46 2.06 -0.30
N TRP A 18 -1.76 2.80 0.55
CA TRP A 18 -1.88 4.26 0.66
C TRP A 18 -0.75 4.96 -0.09
N THR A 19 -1.09 6.03 -0.81
CA THR A 19 -0.16 6.83 -1.62
C THR A 19 -0.58 8.30 -1.66
N GLY A 20 0.34 9.17 -2.08
CA GLY A 20 0.11 10.60 -2.26
C GLY A 20 0.70 11.47 -1.17
N LYS A 21 1.49 10.89 -0.26
CA LYS A 21 2.20 11.66 0.78
C LYS A 21 3.10 12.75 0.20
N ASP A 22 3.71 12.47 -0.95
CA ASP A 22 4.51 13.40 -1.73
C ASP A 22 3.69 14.57 -2.29
N ILE A 23 2.45 14.32 -2.70
CA ILE A 23 1.50 15.36 -3.14
C ILE A 23 1.05 16.20 -1.94
N ASP A 24 0.68 15.54 -0.83
CA ASP A 24 0.22 16.22 0.38
C ASP A 24 1.31 17.11 0.99
N GLY A 25 2.55 16.61 1.06
CA GLY A 25 3.69 17.33 1.62
C GLY A 25 4.06 18.62 0.88
N LEU A 26 3.69 18.73 -0.40
CA LEU A 26 3.99 19.90 -1.24
C LEU A 26 2.82 20.88 -1.32
N TYR A 27 1.58 20.40 -1.28
CA TYR A 27 0.41 21.22 -1.67
C TYR A 27 -0.68 21.35 -0.60
N ASP A 28 -0.69 20.50 0.44
CA ASP A 28 -1.75 20.47 1.45
C ASP A 28 -1.25 19.84 2.76
N THR A 29 -0.19 20.39 3.37
CA THR A 29 0.50 19.79 4.54
C THR A 29 -0.38 19.67 5.79
N GLU A 30 -1.43 20.48 5.87
CA GLU A 30 -2.30 20.63 7.04
C GLU A 30 -3.69 20.01 6.83
N TRP A 31 -3.89 19.22 5.75
CA TRP A 31 -5.21 18.69 5.37
C TRP A 31 -5.94 17.94 6.50
N TYR A 32 -5.18 17.34 7.41
CA TYR A 32 -5.69 16.56 8.54
C TYR A 32 -6.17 17.43 9.71
N ASN A 33 -5.73 18.69 9.82
CA ASN A 33 -6.07 19.61 10.92
C ASN A 33 -7.46 20.23 10.76
N SER A 34 -7.98 20.32 9.55
CA SER A 34 -9.30 20.89 9.32
C SER A 34 -10.38 19.81 9.38
N ASP A 35 -11.25 19.89 10.39
CA ASP A 35 -12.52 19.12 10.45
C ASP A 35 -13.51 19.50 9.34
N LYS A 36 -13.30 20.68 8.76
CA LYS A 36 -14.07 21.20 7.64
C LYS A 36 -13.40 20.74 6.37
N SER A 37 -14.19 20.27 5.40
CA SER A 37 -13.84 19.78 4.05
C SER A 37 -13.11 20.79 3.14
N LYS A 38 -12.36 21.71 3.72
CA LYS A 38 -11.49 22.68 3.07
C LYS A 38 -10.11 22.08 2.83
N THR A 39 -10.02 20.79 2.49
CA THR A 39 -8.84 20.29 1.77
C THR A 39 -8.60 21.21 0.58
N ASN A 40 -7.35 21.59 0.35
CA ASN A 40 -7.01 22.57 -0.66
C ASN A 40 -7.62 22.16 -2.02
N LYS A 41 -8.61 22.94 -2.49
CA LYS A 41 -9.32 22.69 -3.76
C LYS A 41 -8.55 23.17 -4.98
N ALA A 42 -7.27 23.50 -4.81
CA ALA A 42 -6.42 23.89 -5.92
C ALA A 42 -6.52 22.83 -7.01
N HIS A 43 -6.94 23.26 -8.21
CA HIS A 43 -7.12 22.41 -9.38
C HIS A 43 -5.87 21.54 -9.67
N ASP A 44 -4.67 22.05 -9.33
CA ASP A 44 -3.41 21.32 -9.47
C ASP A 44 -3.34 20.05 -8.59
N VAL A 45 -3.83 20.10 -7.35
CA VAL A 45 -3.81 18.94 -6.43
C VAL A 45 -4.73 17.84 -6.95
N THR A 46 -5.93 18.21 -7.40
CA THR A 46 -6.88 17.27 -8.02
C THR A 46 -6.25 16.60 -9.23
N ALA A 47 -5.66 17.38 -10.15
CA ALA A 47 -5.03 16.85 -11.35
C ALA A 47 -3.89 15.86 -11.03
N ARG A 48 -3.06 16.14 -10.02
CA ARG A 48 -1.98 15.25 -9.57
C ARG A 48 -2.50 13.92 -9.03
N TYR A 49 -3.57 13.94 -8.23
CA TYR A 49 -4.18 12.73 -7.72
C TYR A 49 -4.86 11.90 -8.81
N ILE A 50 -5.54 12.56 -9.75
CA ILE A 50 -6.09 11.89 -10.93
C ILE A 50 -4.99 11.24 -11.76
N ARG A 51 -3.87 11.94 -11.96
CA ARG A 51 -2.72 11.38 -12.66
C ARG A 51 -2.14 10.16 -11.94
N ARG A 52 -1.91 10.24 -10.62
CA ARG A 52 -1.44 9.12 -9.79
C ARG A 52 -2.38 7.92 -9.86
N LEU A 53 -3.69 8.15 -9.76
CA LEU A 53 -4.70 7.11 -9.87
C LEU A 53 -4.67 6.45 -11.25
N PHE A 54 -4.64 7.26 -12.32
CA PHE A 54 -4.55 6.75 -13.68
C PHE A 54 -3.30 5.90 -13.90
N ASP A 55 -2.13 6.38 -13.46
CA ASP A 55 -0.88 5.66 -13.61
C ASP A 55 -0.92 4.32 -12.86
N ILE A 56 -1.49 4.28 -11.65
CA ILE A 56 -1.68 3.02 -10.89
C ILE A 56 -2.62 2.06 -11.61
N LEU A 57 -3.74 2.54 -12.15
CA LEU A 57 -4.68 1.70 -12.88
C LEU A 57 -4.10 1.22 -14.22
N CYS A 58 -3.20 1.98 -14.82
CA CYS A 58 -2.54 1.62 -16.08
C CYS A 58 -1.41 0.60 -15.86
N TYR A 59 -0.50 0.88 -14.93
CA TYR A 59 0.78 0.19 -14.79
C TYR A 59 0.89 -0.67 -13.52
N GLY A 60 0.09 -0.37 -12.49
CA GLY A 60 0.11 -1.07 -11.21
C GLY A 60 0.67 -0.26 -10.05
N LEU A 61 0.79 -0.91 -8.90
CA LEU A 61 1.34 -0.33 -7.67
C LEU A 61 2.87 -0.37 -7.71
N TRP A 62 3.53 0.69 -7.25
CA TRP A 62 4.98 0.69 -7.15
C TRP A 62 5.47 -0.14 -5.95
N MET A 63 6.53 -0.91 -6.19
CA MET A 63 7.42 -1.42 -5.15
C MET A 63 8.56 -0.40 -4.96
N THR A 64 8.67 0.14 -3.76
CA THR A 64 9.68 1.14 -3.41
C THR A 64 10.78 0.51 -2.58
N SER A 65 12.02 0.93 -2.80
CA SER A 65 13.11 0.64 -1.88
C SER A 65 13.15 1.72 -0.82
N GLU A 66 12.90 1.34 0.42
CA GLU A 66 12.99 2.23 1.58
C GLU A 66 13.98 1.63 2.58
N THR A 67 14.85 2.48 3.11
CA THR A 67 15.75 2.11 4.20
C THR A 67 14.95 2.14 5.49
N GLU A 68 15.00 1.05 6.24
CA GLU A 68 14.46 1.04 7.60
C GLU A 68 15.56 1.42 8.59
N ASP A 69 15.17 2.08 9.68
CA ASP A 69 16.09 2.37 10.76
C ASP A 69 16.66 1.06 11.32
N PRO A 70 17.98 1.00 11.57
CA PRO A 70 18.58 -0.18 12.14
C PRO A 70 18.04 -0.42 13.55
N TRP A 71 17.94 -1.68 13.92
CA TRP A 71 17.47 -2.08 15.22
C TRP A 71 18.59 -1.96 16.25
N LEU A 72 18.38 -1.16 17.28
CA LEU A 72 19.31 -1.02 18.40
C LEU A 72 18.99 -2.06 19.48
N LEU A 73 19.95 -2.96 19.74
CA LEU A 73 19.84 -4.10 20.67
C LEU A 73 21.11 -4.23 21.49
N ASN A 74 21.08 -3.90 22.78
CA ASN A 74 22.20 -4.08 23.72
C ASN A 74 23.53 -3.48 23.21
N GLY A 75 23.47 -2.29 22.59
CA GLY A 75 24.62 -1.62 21.98
C GLY A 75 25.05 -2.19 20.62
N SER A 76 24.40 -3.25 20.13
CA SER A 76 24.55 -3.78 18.78
C SER A 76 23.48 -3.21 17.86
N SER A 77 23.85 -2.97 16.60
CA SER A 77 22.95 -2.45 15.56
C SER A 77 22.70 -3.55 14.54
N ILE A 78 21.43 -3.92 14.33
CA ILE A 78 21.03 -4.89 13.31
C ILE A 78 20.35 -4.14 12.17
N GLY A 79 21.03 -4.07 11.02
CA GLY A 79 20.47 -3.46 9.82
C GLY A 79 19.40 -4.35 9.20
N VAL A 80 18.25 -3.76 8.88
CA VAL A 80 17.25 -4.40 8.01
C VAL A 80 17.68 -4.16 6.56
N PRO A 81 17.84 -5.22 5.73
CA PRO A 81 18.26 -5.04 4.35
C PRO A 81 17.26 -4.19 3.56
N THR A 82 17.78 -3.18 2.85
CA THR A 82 16.99 -2.36 1.91
C THR A 82 16.42 -3.27 0.82
N THR A 83 15.10 -3.46 0.85
CA THR A 83 14.38 -4.35 -0.06
C THR A 83 13.25 -3.59 -0.71
N ALA A 84 13.06 -3.76 -2.03
CA ALA A 84 11.91 -3.21 -2.72
C ALA A 84 10.64 -3.90 -2.23
N LYS A 85 9.65 -3.13 -1.78
CA LYS A 85 8.40 -3.67 -1.23
C LYS A 85 7.20 -2.78 -1.52
N THR A 86 6.01 -3.37 -1.46
CA THR A 86 4.74 -2.63 -1.40
C THR A 86 4.02 -3.01 -0.12
N CYS A 87 3.63 -2.00 0.65
CA CYS A 87 2.93 -2.16 1.92
C CYS A 87 1.43 -1.93 1.76
N PHE A 88 0.65 -2.67 2.55
CA PHE A 88 -0.80 -2.56 2.64
C PHE A 88 -1.22 -2.55 4.11
N THR A 89 -2.35 -1.96 4.40
CA THR A 89 -2.99 -1.97 5.72
C THR A 89 -4.33 -2.68 5.65
N GLU A 90 -4.61 -3.52 6.64
CA GLU A 90 -5.97 -4.04 6.83
C GLU A 90 -6.92 -2.89 7.18
N LEU A 91 -7.93 -2.64 6.33
CA LEU A 91 -8.78 -1.45 6.48
C LEU A 91 -9.64 -1.54 7.74
N LYS A 92 -9.39 -0.65 8.69
CA LYS A 92 -10.36 -0.21 9.69
C LYS A 92 -10.83 1.19 9.28
N VAL A 93 -12.09 1.30 8.85
CA VAL A 93 -12.60 2.55 8.24
C VAL A 93 -12.39 3.76 9.17
N SER A 94 -12.61 3.57 10.48
CA SER A 94 -12.38 4.57 11.53
C SER A 94 -10.94 5.06 11.64
N GLU A 95 -9.95 4.28 11.21
CA GLU A 95 -8.53 4.62 11.26
C GLU A 95 -7.99 5.20 9.93
N SER A 96 -8.82 5.25 8.87
CA SER A 96 -8.42 5.64 7.51
C SER A 96 -7.72 7.00 7.46
N ARG A 97 -8.21 8.01 8.21
CA ARG A 97 -7.58 9.35 8.24
C ARG A 97 -6.19 9.33 8.86
N ARG A 98 -5.99 8.51 9.90
CA ARG A 98 -4.69 8.37 10.55
C ARG A 98 -3.67 7.75 9.59
N HIS A 99 -4.06 6.69 8.88
CA HIS A 99 -3.21 6.07 7.84
C HIS A 99 -2.95 7.02 6.69
N ALA A 100 -3.99 7.68 6.19
CA ALA A 100 -3.84 8.67 5.13
C ALA A 100 -2.87 9.80 5.54
N ARG A 101 -2.89 10.25 6.80
CA ARG A 101 -1.96 11.28 7.29
C ARG A 101 -0.51 10.83 7.19
N GLN A 102 -0.24 9.56 7.46
CA GLN A 102 1.11 8.99 7.43
C GLN A 102 1.57 8.70 5.99
N TYR A 103 0.70 8.09 5.17
CA TYR A 103 1.09 7.45 3.90
C TYR A 103 0.49 8.10 2.64
N GLY A 104 -0.38 9.09 2.81
CA GLY A 104 -1.05 9.82 1.73
C GLY A 104 -2.53 9.48 1.61
N ARG A 105 -3.31 10.43 1.06
CA ARG A 105 -4.78 10.35 1.08
C ARG A 105 -5.43 9.41 0.05
N LEU A 106 -4.71 8.98 -0.97
CA LEU A 106 -5.25 8.07 -1.98
C LEU A 106 -5.05 6.63 -1.53
N GLY A 107 -6.15 5.90 -1.33
CA GLY A 107 -6.12 4.47 -1.01
C GLY A 107 -6.53 3.61 -2.18
N ILE A 108 -5.75 2.56 -2.47
CA ILE A 108 -6.05 1.54 -3.49
C ILE A 108 -6.26 0.21 -2.77
N GLY A 109 -7.50 -0.26 -2.76
CA GLY A 109 -7.89 -1.47 -2.07
C GLY A 109 -7.97 -2.70 -2.96
N VAL A 110 -7.40 -3.79 -2.47
CA VAL A 110 -7.40 -5.11 -3.08
C VAL A 110 -7.94 -6.15 -2.12
N LYS A 111 -8.43 -7.28 -2.63
CA LYS A 111 -8.78 -8.44 -1.80
C LYS A 111 -7.53 -9.18 -1.34
N ARG A 112 -7.58 -9.86 -0.19
CA ARG A 112 -6.46 -10.66 0.34
C ARG A 112 -5.81 -11.62 -0.68
N PRO A 113 -6.56 -12.33 -1.55
CA PRO A 113 -5.94 -13.18 -2.57
C PRO A 113 -4.96 -12.45 -3.49
N PHE A 114 -5.13 -11.15 -3.75
CA PHE A 114 -4.17 -10.34 -4.50
C PHE A 114 -2.77 -10.39 -3.87
N VAL A 115 -2.72 -10.19 -2.56
CA VAL A 115 -1.50 -10.14 -1.76
C VAL A 115 -0.94 -11.54 -1.56
N PHE A 116 -1.76 -12.54 -1.22
CA PHE A 116 -1.31 -13.91 -1.03
C PHE A 116 -0.71 -14.54 -2.29
N LYS A 117 -1.32 -14.31 -3.45
CA LYS A 117 -0.81 -14.80 -4.74
C LYS A 117 0.56 -14.22 -5.09
N ARG A 118 0.89 -13.06 -4.52
CA ARG A 118 2.17 -12.37 -4.64
C ARG A 118 3.08 -12.59 -3.43
N TYR A 119 2.89 -13.70 -2.73
CA TYR A 119 3.68 -14.09 -1.56
C TYR A 119 3.68 -13.08 -0.42
N GLY A 120 2.74 -12.14 -0.43
CA GLY A 120 2.63 -11.17 0.65
C GLY A 120 2.20 -11.83 1.96
N ARG A 121 2.65 -11.25 3.05
CA ARG A 121 2.42 -11.74 4.41
C ARG A 121 2.12 -10.58 5.36
N PRO A 122 1.38 -10.82 6.45
CA PRO A 122 1.25 -9.83 7.51
C PRO A 122 2.61 -9.62 8.18
N VAL A 123 2.82 -8.41 8.66
CA VAL A 123 3.97 -8.06 9.51
C VAL A 123 3.74 -8.67 10.89
N VAL A 124 4.78 -9.30 11.42
CA VAL A 124 4.85 -9.79 12.79
C VAL A 124 5.29 -8.65 13.69
N TYR A 125 4.39 -8.28 14.60
CA TYR A 125 4.68 -7.28 15.61
C TYR A 125 5.27 -7.91 16.86
N TYR A 126 6.29 -7.26 17.41
CA TYR A 126 6.92 -7.68 18.65
C TYR A 126 6.98 -6.51 19.63
N GLY A 127 6.72 -6.80 20.89
CA GLY A 127 6.85 -5.84 21.96
C GLY A 127 8.32 -5.70 22.38
N PHE A 128 8.68 -4.51 22.85
CA PHE A 128 9.95 -4.30 23.53
C PHE A 128 9.77 -4.22 25.02
N HIS A 129 10.76 -4.74 25.73
CA HIS A 129 10.95 -4.31 27.11
C HIS A 129 11.47 -2.87 27.13
N ARG A 130 10.98 -2.05 28.06
CA ARG A 130 11.42 -0.65 28.22
C ARG A 130 12.94 -0.53 28.39
N ASP A 131 13.52 -1.52 29.03
CA ASP A 131 14.96 -1.71 29.10
C ASP A 131 15.38 -2.72 28.02
N THR A 132 16.02 -2.21 26.96
CA THR A 132 16.46 -3.00 25.81
C THR A 132 17.44 -4.11 26.18
N SER A 133 18.18 -3.96 27.29
CA SER A 133 19.08 -4.99 27.83
C SER A 133 18.37 -6.32 28.13
N HIS A 134 17.06 -6.26 28.38
CA HIS A 134 16.22 -7.41 28.69
C HIS A 134 15.47 -7.98 27.47
N ASP A 135 15.63 -7.41 26.27
CA ASP A 135 15.02 -7.93 25.04
C ASP A 135 15.85 -9.08 24.42
N ILE A 136 15.92 -10.18 25.17
CA ILE A 136 16.70 -11.39 24.82
C ILE A 136 16.11 -12.18 23.65
N PHE A 137 14.80 -12.03 23.40
CA PHE A 137 14.11 -12.78 22.34
C PHE A 137 14.49 -12.25 20.96
N ARG A 138 14.50 -10.91 20.80
CA ARG A 138 14.77 -10.30 19.50
C ARG A 138 16.21 -10.46 19.03
N ALA A 139 17.18 -10.31 19.92
CA ALA A 139 18.59 -10.44 19.56
C ALA A 139 18.92 -11.86 19.03
N ARG A 140 18.38 -12.90 19.70
CA ARG A 140 18.55 -14.31 19.27
C ARG A 140 17.80 -14.61 17.97
N CYS A 141 16.55 -14.17 17.85
CA CYS A 141 15.81 -14.34 16.60
C CYS A 141 16.52 -13.69 15.42
N ALA A 142 17.05 -12.47 15.60
CA ALA A 142 17.77 -11.78 14.54
C ALA A 142 19.11 -12.44 14.20
N SER A 143 19.84 -13.01 15.16
CA SER A 143 21.08 -13.76 14.89
C SER A 143 20.81 -15.05 14.11
N ASP A 144 19.75 -15.76 14.48
CA ASP A 144 19.43 -17.11 13.98
C ASP A 144 18.83 -17.10 12.57
N LEU A 145 18.32 -15.95 12.11
CA LEU A 145 17.82 -15.79 10.74
C LEU A 145 18.96 -15.89 9.73
N SER A 146 18.94 -16.96 8.92
CA SER A 146 19.87 -17.15 7.80
C SER A 146 19.59 -16.18 6.65
N ASP A 147 18.31 -15.92 6.37
CA ASP A 147 17.88 -14.91 5.41
C ASP A 147 17.48 -13.62 6.15
N LYS A 148 18.34 -12.59 6.06
CA LYS A 148 18.10 -11.30 6.69
C LYS A 148 16.96 -10.51 6.03
N ASN A 149 16.52 -10.86 4.81
CA ASN A 149 15.38 -10.19 4.20
C ASN A 149 14.09 -10.44 4.99
N LEU A 150 14.00 -11.57 5.70
CA LEU A 150 12.86 -11.89 6.57
C LEU A 150 12.66 -10.85 7.68
N LEU A 151 13.71 -10.09 8.06
CA LEU A 151 13.59 -8.98 8.99
C LEU A 151 12.60 -7.91 8.51
N ASN A 152 12.37 -7.79 7.20
CA ASN A 152 11.33 -6.92 6.63
C ASN A 152 9.90 -7.36 6.97
N PHE A 153 9.66 -8.50 7.63
CA PHE A 153 8.35 -8.87 8.15
C PHE A 153 8.21 -8.63 9.65
N PHE A 154 9.19 -7.98 10.29
CA PHE A 154 9.18 -7.72 11.71
C PHE A 154 9.14 -6.22 11.95
N LYS A 155 8.13 -5.76 12.69
CA LYS A 155 8.05 -4.36 13.12
C LYS A 155 7.82 -4.29 14.63
N PRO A 156 8.43 -3.31 15.34
CA PRO A 156 8.08 -3.12 16.73
C PRO A 156 6.60 -2.76 16.91
N MET A 157 6.02 -3.07 18.07
CA MET A 157 4.63 -2.70 18.39
C MET A 157 4.46 -1.20 18.65
N ASN A 158 5.52 -0.52 19.09
CA ASN A 158 5.50 0.88 19.55
C ASN A 158 6.68 1.66 18.97
N SER A 159 6.50 2.95 18.69
CA SER A 159 7.59 3.86 18.31
C SER A 159 8.40 4.37 19.49
N SER A 160 7.90 4.22 20.72
CA SER A 160 8.54 4.69 21.93
C SER A 160 8.77 3.57 22.95
N ALA A 161 9.50 3.88 24.02
CA ALA A 161 9.67 2.96 25.15
C ALA A 161 8.38 2.77 25.97
N THR A 162 7.35 3.59 25.70
CA THR A 162 6.00 3.46 26.27
C THR A 162 5.14 2.66 25.29
N LEU A 163 4.38 1.70 25.81
CA LEU A 163 3.46 0.88 25.02
C LEU A 163 2.26 1.72 24.57
N ASP A 164 2.19 2.05 23.29
CA ASP A 164 1.13 2.85 22.65
C ASP A 164 0.46 2.17 21.44
N TYR A 165 1.00 1.04 20.98
CA TYR A 165 0.51 0.19 19.89
C TYR A 165 0.38 0.91 18.54
N ASP A 166 1.11 2.01 18.33
CA ASP A 166 0.96 2.85 17.14
C ASP A 166 1.24 2.08 15.83
N PHE A 167 2.30 1.27 15.81
CA PHE A 167 2.66 0.43 14.68
C PHE A 167 1.76 -0.80 14.57
N TYR A 168 1.36 -1.41 15.69
CA TYR A 168 0.46 -2.56 15.68
C TYR A 168 -0.89 -2.21 15.05
N ALA A 169 -1.37 -0.98 15.29
CA ALA A 169 -2.63 -0.51 14.74
C ALA A 169 -2.63 -0.50 13.19
N GLU A 170 -1.45 -0.35 12.55
CA GLU A 170 -1.30 -0.40 11.08
C GLU A 170 -1.70 -1.72 10.44
N SER A 171 -1.69 -2.83 11.19
CA SER A 171 -2.08 -4.15 10.68
C SER A 171 -1.46 -4.42 9.30
N GLU A 172 -0.15 -4.19 9.20
CA GLU A 172 0.59 -4.04 7.95
C GLU A 172 0.79 -5.40 7.26
N TRP A 173 0.75 -5.39 5.93
CA TRP A 173 1.07 -6.49 5.05
C TRP A 173 2.10 -6.05 4.02
N ARG A 174 3.05 -6.93 3.67
CA ARG A 174 4.13 -6.59 2.73
C ARG A 174 4.27 -7.63 1.62
N ILE A 175 4.59 -7.16 0.41
CA ILE A 175 5.05 -7.97 -0.73
C ILE A 175 6.52 -7.61 -1.00
N LEU A 176 7.44 -8.58 -1.00
CA LEU A 176 8.88 -8.31 -1.07
C LEU A 176 9.75 -9.35 -1.83
N HIS A 177 9.18 -10.48 -2.27
CA HIS A 177 9.91 -11.59 -2.92
C HIS A 177 10.25 -11.31 -4.39
N ARG A 178 11.18 -10.38 -4.65
CA ARG A 178 11.47 -9.86 -6.01
C ARG A 178 11.72 -10.97 -7.04
N ASP A 179 12.66 -11.87 -6.78
CA ASP A 179 13.16 -12.79 -7.81
C ASP A 179 12.10 -13.82 -8.19
N GLU A 180 11.38 -14.34 -7.19
CA GLU A 180 10.27 -15.26 -7.38
C GLU A 180 9.11 -14.58 -8.11
N LEU A 181 8.79 -13.32 -7.77
CA LEU A 181 7.72 -12.57 -8.40
C LEU A 181 8.03 -12.26 -9.87
N LEU A 182 9.27 -11.89 -10.20
CA LEU A 182 9.69 -11.68 -11.60
C LEU A 182 9.64 -12.99 -12.38
N SER A 183 10.15 -14.09 -11.84
CA SER A 183 10.15 -15.40 -12.52
C SER A 183 8.74 -15.91 -12.87
N LYS A 184 7.73 -15.45 -12.12
CA LYS A 184 6.32 -15.81 -12.30
C LYS A 184 5.49 -14.73 -12.99
N ASN A 185 6.12 -13.65 -13.46
CA ASN A 185 5.46 -12.50 -14.07
C ASN A 185 4.35 -11.89 -13.19
N LEU A 186 4.55 -11.90 -11.87
CA LEU A 186 3.62 -11.32 -10.90
C LEU A 186 3.90 -9.84 -10.60
N ILE A 187 5.10 -9.39 -10.97
CA ILE A 187 5.52 -7.99 -11.00
C ILE A 187 6.26 -7.72 -12.32
N VAL A 188 6.35 -6.45 -12.69
CA VAL A 188 7.01 -5.98 -13.90
C VAL A 188 8.26 -5.20 -13.53
N ASP A 189 9.38 -5.50 -14.17
CA ASP A 189 10.56 -4.63 -14.15
C ASP A 189 10.46 -3.59 -15.28
N PRO A 190 10.17 -2.32 -14.97
CA PRO A 190 10.04 -1.29 -16.00
C PRO A 190 11.38 -0.91 -16.64
N ARG A 191 12.53 -1.33 -16.09
CA ARG A 191 13.83 -1.05 -16.71
C ARG A 191 14.11 -1.97 -17.90
N ASN A 192 13.39 -3.08 -18.01
CA ASN A 192 13.51 -3.99 -19.13
C ASN A 192 12.80 -3.40 -20.37
N PRO A 193 13.52 -3.09 -21.48
CA PRO A 193 12.91 -2.53 -22.68
C PRO A 193 11.86 -3.43 -23.35
N ALA A 194 11.84 -4.74 -23.04
CA ALA A 194 10.79 -5.65 -23.49
C ALA A 194 9.40 -5.28 -22.93
N ASN A 195 9.35 -4.66 -21.74
CA ASN A 195 8.11 -4.14 -21.13
C ASN A 195 7.81 -2.74 -21.67
N THR A 196 7.55 -2.66 -22.99
CA THR A 196 7.55 -1.40 -23.75
C THR A 196 6.75 -0.25 -23.13
N LYS A 197 5.56 -0.53 -22.58
CA LYS A 197 4.68 0.49 -21.98
C LYS A 197 5.22 0.99 -20.64
N GLU A 198 5.56 0.08 -19.75
CA GLU A 198 6.10 0.36 -18.42
C GLU A 198 7.48 1.01 -18.53
N HIS A 199 8.29 0.58 -19.50
CA HIS A 199 9.58 1.18 -19.79
C HIS A 199 9.45 2.61 -20.27
N ALA A 200 8.59 2.88 -21.25
CA ALA A 200 8.35 4.23 -21.73
C ALA A 200 7.76 5.15 -20.66
N TYR A 201 7.01 4.61 -19.70
CA TYR A 201 6.55 5.35 -18.52
C TYR A 201 7.71 5.66 -17.57
N PHE A 202 8.51 4.66 -17.22
CA PHE A 202 9.63 4.79 -16.29
C PHE A 202 10.71 5.75 -16.78
N THR A 203 11.04 5.75 -18.08
CA THR A 203 12.03 6.67 -18.65
C THR A 203 11.61 8.15 -18.61
N LYS A 204 10.32 8.44 -18.34
CA LYS A 204 9.81 9.81 -18.19
C LYS A 204 9.88 10.32 -16.75
N LEU A 205 10.11 9.42 -15.79
CA LEU A 205 10.25 9.77 -14.39
C LEU A 205 11.57 10.49 -14.13
N ALA A 206 11.60 11.35 -13.13
CA ALA A 206 12.83 12.01 -12.71
C ALA A 206 13.86 10.99 -12.19
N PRO A 207 15.17 11.25 -12.27
CA PRO A 207 16.20 10.31 -11.80
C PRO A 207 16.00 9.85 -10.35
N GLU A 208 15.59 10.75 -9.45
CA GLU A 208 15.28 10.44 -8.05
C GLU A 208 14.07 9.50 -7.91
N GLU A 209 13.06 9.63 -8.77
CA GLU A 209 11.92 8.73 -8.81
C GLU A 209 12.32 7.37 -9.36
N GLN A 210 13.16 7.33 -10.40
CA GLN A 210 13.69 6.08 -10.96
C GLN A 210 14.53 5.30 -9.95
N ASP A 211 15.27 6.01 -9.07
CA ASP A 211 15.97 5.34 -7.99
C ASP A 211 15.00 4.84 -6.90
N LYS A 212 13.95 5.57 -6.55
CA LYS A 212 13.02 5.08 -5.53
C LYS A 212 12.13 3.93 -6.01
N LEU A 213 11.62 4.02 -7.24
CA LEU A 213 10.55 3.18 -7.80
C LEU A 213 11.14 2.02 -8.60
N LYS A 214 11.10 0.81 -8.04
CA LYS A 214 11.88 -0.32 -8.58
C LYS A 214 11.09 -1.26 -9.48
N TYR A 215 9.88 -1.64 -9.08
CA TYR A 215 9.03 -2.61 -9.81
C TYR A 215 7.56 -2.20 -9.74
N LEU A 216 6.77 -2.69 -10.69
CA LEU A 216 5.33 -2.47 -10.73
C LEU A 216 4.58 -3.76 -10.41
N ILE A 217 3.51 -3.66 -9.62
CA ILE A 217 2.57 -4.75 -9.33
C ILE A 217 1.27 -4.46 -10.07
N PRO A 218 1.04 -5.08 -11.26
CA PRO A 218 -0.18 -4.86 -12.01
C PRO A 218 -1.42 -5.21 -11.18
N LEU A 219 -2.43 -4.35 -11.29
CA LEU A 219 -3.76 -4.63 -10.74
C LEU A 219 -4.45 -5.70 -11.60
N ASP A 220 -5.24 -6.56 -10.94
CA ASP A 220 -6.00 -7.65 -11.55
C ASP A 220 -7.43 -7.67 -10.99
N GLY A 221 -8.21 -8.71 -11.29
CA GLY A 221 -9.60 -8.84 -10.87
C GLY A 221 -9.86 -8.74 -9.37
N TRP A 222 -8.84 -8.85 -8.53
CA TRP A 222 -8.93 -8.60 -7.08
C TRP A 222 -8.87 -7.12 -6.67
N PHE A 223 -8.70 -6.20 -7.62
CA PHE A 223 -8.90 -4.78 -7.38
C PHE A 223 -10.36 -4.51 -6.98
N ALA A 224 -10.54 -3.90 -5.81
CA ALA A 224 -11.82 -3.94 -5.12
C ALA A 224 -12.28 -2.59 -4.56
N MET A 225 -11.39 -1.62 -4.36
CA MET A 225 -11.75 -0.35 -3.73
C MET A 225 -10.84 0.81 -4.15
N ILE A 226 -11.40 2.01 -4.22
CA ILE A 226 -10.68 3.29 -4.29
C ILE A 226 -11.16 4.16 -3.13
N ILE A 227 -10.23 4.67 -2.33
CA ILE A 227 -10.48 5.71 -1.33
C ILE A 227 -9.92 7.01 -1.89
N TYR A 228 -10.81 7.88 -2.35
CA TYR A 228 -10.45 9.17 -2.93
C TYR A 228 -10.03 10.17 -1.85
N PRO A 229 -8.99 10.99 -2.10
CA PRO A 229 -8.54 12.02 -1.16
C PRO A 229 -9.58 13.05 -0.79
N SER A 230 -10.48 13.35 -1.72
CA SER A 230 -11.55 14.34 -1.57
C SER A 230 -12.71 14.04 -2.52
N LEU A 231 -13.84 14.73 -2.31
CA LEU A 231 -14.99 14.63 -3.20
C LEU A 231 -14.68 15.17 -4.61
N ASP A 232 -13.82 16.19 -4.73
CA ASP A 232 -13.46 16.80 -6.01
C ASP A 232 -12.65 15.82 -6.87
N VAL A 233 -11.69 15.08 -6.28
CA VAL A 233 -10.96 14.01 -7.00
C VAL A 233 -11.90 12.89 -7.41
N LYS A 234 -12.85 12.50 -6.55
CA LYS A 234 -13.86 11.49 -6.90
C LYS A 234 -14.69 11.97 -8.10
N ASN A 235 -15.26 13.17 -8.04
CA ASN A 235 -16.09 13.71 -9.10
C ASN A 235 -15.32 13.78 -10.43
N GLU A 236 -14.09 14.29 -10.40
CA GLU A 236 -13.21 14.38 -11.57
C GLU A 236 -12.92 12.99 -12.17
N ALA A 237 -12.58 12.00 -11.33
CA ALA A 237 -12.35 10.62 -11.76
C ALA A 237 -13.60 9.98 -12.39
N GLN A 238 -14.78 10.34 -11.90
CA GLN A 238 -16.03 9.73 -12.33
C GLN A 238 -16.65 10.39 -13.56
N GLN A 239 -16.49 11.71 -13.73
CA GLN A 239 -17.20 12.52 -14.71
C GLN A 239 -16.33 12.90 -15.91
N ASN A 240 -15.02 13.07 -15.73
CA ASN A 240 -14.13 13.48 -16.82
C ASN A 240 -13.57 12.27 -17.57
N THR A 241 -14.22 11.87 -18.66
CA THR A 241 -13.77 10.76 -19.52
C THR A 241 -12.38 10.98 -20.14
N ARG A 242 -11.90 12.23 -20.22
CA ARG A 242 -10.57 12.53 -20.80
C ARG A 242 -9.41 12.02 -19.95
N ASN A 243 -9.64 11.76 -18.66
CA ASN A 243 -8.59 11.26 -17.77
C ASN A 243 -8.35 9.74 -17.90
N GLY A 244 -9.23 9.00 -18.59
CA GLY A 244 -9.06 7.56 -18.83
C GLY A 244 -9.29 6.67 -17.61
N VAL A 245 -9.64 7.21 -16.44
CA VAL A 245 -9.74 6.46 -15.17
C VAL A 245 -10.83 5.40 -15.26
N ARG A 246 -12.01 5.76 -15.77
CA ARG A 246 -13.14 4.82 -15.93
C ARG A 246 -12.78 3.69 -16.87
N GLU A 247 -12.15 3.99 -17.99
CA GLU A 247 -11.71 3.03 -19.00
C GLU A 247 -10.71 2.04 -18.41
N GLN A 248 -9.77 2.50 -17.57
CA GLN A 248 -8.83 1.59 -16.90
C GLN A 248 -9.50 0.71 -15.85
N ILE A 249 -10.47 1.24 -15.08
CA ILE A 249 -11.26 0.43 -14.14
C ILE A 249 -12.00 -0.68 -14.92
N GLU A 250 -12.74 -0.33 -15.96
CA GLU A 250 -13.47 -1.32 -16.76
C GLU A 250 -12.52 -2.32 -17.42
N ARG A 251 -11.35 -1.89 -17.91
CA ARG A 251 -10.32 -2.78 -18.43
C ARG A 251 -9.90 -3.82 -17.39
N ILE A 252 -9.57 -3.40 -16.16
CA ILE A 252 -9.13 -4.32 -15.09
C ILE A 252 -10.27 -5.29 -14.72
N LYS A 253 -11.50 -4.81 -14.63
CA LYS A 253 -12.66 -5.61 -14.19
C LYS A 253 -13.25 -6.52 -15.27
N THR A 254 -12.77 -6.41 -16.50
CA THR A 254 -13.10 -7.29 -17.63
C THR A 254 -11.98 -8.27 -18.00
N VAL A 255 -10.81 -8.20 -17.34
CA VAL A 255 -9.73 -9.17 -17.56
C VAL A 255 -10.22 -10.58 -17.23
N ALA A 256 -9.97 -11.52 -18.13
CA ALA A 256 -10.29 -12.93 -17.93
C ALA A 256 -9.30 -13.62 -16.97
N ASP A 257 -9.35 -13.24 -15.69
CA ASP A 257 -8.54 -13.81 -14.62
C ASP A 257 -9.39 -14.53 -13.56
N HIS A 258 -8.73 -15.15 -12.59
CA HIS A 258 -9.43 -15.85 -11.52
C HIS A 258 -10.19 -14.91 -10.57
N GLY A 259 -9.66 -13.70 -10.32
CA GLY A 259 -10.33 -12.73 -9.45
C GLY A 259 -11.66 -12.30 -10.03
N ASN A 260 -11.71 -11.92 -11.31
CA ASN A 260 -12.95 -11.53 -11.98
C ASN A 260 -13.92 -12.70 -12.18
N LYS A 261 -13.43 -13.94 -12.30
CA LYS A 261 -14.31 -15.14 -12.28
C LYS A 261 -15.04 -15.31 -10.94
N VAL A 262 -14.40 -14.92 -9.84
CA VAL A 262 -14.99 -14.99 -8.48
C VAL A 262 -15.85 -13.76 -8.20
N GLU A 263 -15.34 -12.56 -8.49
CA GLU A 263 -15.99 -11.27 -8.21
C GLU A 263 -17.04 -10.89 -9.27
N GLY A 264 -17.15 -11.61 -10.38
CA GLY A 264 -18.12 -11.33 -11.45
C GLY A 264 -17.89 -10.01 -12.18
N GLY A 265 -16.66 -9.48 -12.18
CA GLY A 265 -16.36 -8.16 -12.75
C GLY A 265 -16.99 -6.98 -11.99
N ASN A 266 -17.45 -7.19 -10.75
CA ASN A 266 -18.06 -6.14 -9.92
C ASN A 266 -17.17 -4.91 -9.81
N ARG A 267 -17.73 -3.72 -10.02
CA ARG A 267 -16.98 -2.46 -9.93
C ARG A 267 -16.36 -2.26 -8.53
N PRO A 268 -15.19 -1.59 -8.42
CA PRO A 268 -14.60 -1.30 -7.12
C PRO A 268 -15.52 -0.40 -6.29
N ILE A 269 -15.48 -0.59 -4.97
CA ILE A 269 -16.13 0.31 -4.01
C ILE A 269 -15.40 1.66 -4.05
N GLU A 270 -16.15 2.75 -4.20
CA GLU A 270 -15.60 4.09 -4.35
C GLU A 270 -15.96 4.99 -3.16
N LEU A 271 -15.04 5.13 -2.22
CA LEU A 271 -15.21 5.90 -0.99
C LEU A 271 -14.53 7.27 -1.07
N ASN A 272 -15.08 8.26 -0.39
CA ASN A 272 -14.35 9.50 -0.08
C ASN A 272 -13.68 9.32 1.29
N LEU A 273 -12.40 9.68 1.42
CA LEU A 273 -11.68 9.64 2.69
C LEU A 273 -12.42 10.38 3.80
N ASP A 274 -13.05 11.53 3.50
CA ASP A 274 -13.84 12.27 4.48
C ASP A 274 -15.11 11.53 4.92
N ALA A 275 -15.66 10.64 4.08
CA ALA A 275 -16.80 9.82 4.47
C ALA A 275 -16.41 8.74 5.50
N CYS A 276 -15.14 8.34 5.52
CA CYS A 276 -14.60 7.35 6.46
C CYS A 276 -14.62 7.84 7.91
N ARG A 277 -14.74 9.15 8.16
CA ARG A 277 -14.78 9.75 9.51
C ARG A 277 -16.04 9.40 10.31
N ASN A 278 -17.10 8.96 9.64
CA ASN A 278 -18.41 8.72 10.26
C ASN A 278 -18.55 7.27 10.76
N PHE A 279 -17.46 6.50 10.75
CA PHE A 279 -17.36 5.11 11.19
C PHE A 279 -16.31 5.02 12.29
#